data_AF-A0AAE9MH23-F1
#
_entry.id   AF-A0AAE9MH23-F1
#
_cell.length_a   1.000
_cell.length_b   1.000
_cell.length_c   1.000
_cell.angle_alpha   90.00
_cell.angle_beta   90.00
_cell.angle_gamma   90.00
#
_symmetry.space_group_name_H-M   'P 1'
#
loop_
_entity.id
_entity.type
_entity.pdbx_description
1 polymer ?
#
loop_
_entity_poly.entity_id
_entity_poly.type
_entity_poly.pdbx_seq_one_letter_code
_entity_poly.pdbx_strand_id
1 'polypeptide(L)'
;MKLVFLIWLGWLMASPVQADSLPQPQAQLVADEGLQGHVDYLNSRLRLGQFAAMDSLLETLTLGQREFLLHQLLSGLKSAGAPTPALLAWVREQAAKAPLWLVEGKVDGFLVQLPAYDFAAEARLVLSHWQQLAWQDNYRQLLEQNSFDFKQLYYSRNQELAQQQQALLAVLDGQPTPVLRREAKRLVSLPLFLPDNQLLLHLIDRTGDPGLYQKLWRQPADHDSLAALHSITRFYRGQEASDMLIAASRNDRLMIPALHQLSQLSPLPDTAQQYLLAELGKHQYGGLVAGLLLQMDEPRLLAQLADRLTRQEQRHGLAVMLPDTGTLDTRPGL
;
A
#
# COMPACT_ATOMS: atom_id res chain seq x y z
N MET A 1 -1.19 12.41 54.26
CA MET A 1 -0.79 13.54 53.37
C MET A 1 0.72 13.68 53.36
N LYS A 2 1.37 13.21 52.29
CA LYS A 2 2.63 13.71 51.71
C LYS A 2 3.07 12.76 50.59
N LEU A 3 3.26 13.34 49.40
CA LEU A 3 4.25 13.00 48.36
C LEU A 3 4.27 11.57 47.81
N VAL A 4 3.87 11.39 46.55
CA VAL A 4 4.79 10.97 45.46
C VAL A 4 4.28 11.52 44.14
N PHE A 5 4.86 12.67 43.77
CA PHE A 5 5.07 13.09 42.38
C PHE A 5 6.23 12.21 41.87
N LEU A 6 6.02 11.40 40.83
CA LEU A 6 7.03 10.77 39.93
C LEU A 6 6.46 9.49 39.32
N ILE A 7 5.67 9.61 38.26
CA ILE A 7 5.70 8.62 37.17
C ILE A 7 6.34 9.34 35.99
N TRP A 8 7.65 9.41 36.12
CA TRP A 8 8.65 9.62 35.07
C TRP A 8 8.39 8.56 33.99
N LEU A 9 8.16 8.98 32.75
CA LEU A 9 9.23 9.01 31.73
C LEU A 9 9.93 7.63 31.63
N GLY A 10 9.27 6.70 30.93
CA GLY A 10 9.77 5.34 30.72
C GLY A 10 9.10 4.64 29.55
N TRP A 11 8.78 5.38 28.49
CA TRP A 11 8.26 4.85 27.23
C TRP A 11 9.10 5.38 26.07
N LEU A 12 10.42 5.19 26.15
CA LEU A 12 11.36 5.48 25.06
C LEU A 12 12.56 4.54 25.23
N MET A 13 12.35 3.27 24.90
CA MET A 13 13.32 2.36 24.29
C MET A 13 12.53 1.12 23.84
N ALA A 14 11.73 1.27 22.79
CA ALA A 14 11.38 0.13 21.96
C ALA A 14 12.68 -0.25 21.25
N SER A 15 13.47 -1.12 21.87
CA SER A 15 14.56 -1.81 21.20
C SER A 15 13.99 -2.39 19.91
N PRO A 16 14.66 -2.24 18.75
CA PRO A 16 14.28 -3.03 17.61
C PRO A 16 14.33 -4.49 18.08
N VAL A 17 13.19 -5.18 18.01
CA VAL A 17 13.21 -6.63 17.97
C VAL A 17 13.95 -6.93 16.68
N GLN A 18 15.27 -7.11 16.77
CA GLN A 18 15.99 -7.89 15.79
C GLN A 18 15.25 -9.22 15.76
N ALA A 19 14.44 -9.44 14.72
CA ALA A 19 14.03 -10.77 14.35
C ALA A 19 15.34 -11.54 14.20
N ASP A 20 15.60 -12.47 15.13
CA ASP A 20 16.74 -13.36 15.04
C ASP A 20 16.65 -13.99 13.64
N SER A 21 17.68 -13.77 12.84
CA SER A 21 17.76 -14.32 11.49
C SER A 21 17.55 -15.83 11.61
N LEU A 22 16.56 -16.36 10.88
CA LEU A 22 16.35 -17.79 10.73
C LEU A 22 17.73 -18.46 10.51
N PRO A 23 18.08 -19.53 11.23
CA PRO A 23 19.35 -20.20 11.03
C PRO A 23 19.47 -20.57 9.56
N GLN A 24 20.47 -19.98 8.89
CA GLN A 24 20.73 -20.28 7.48
C GLN A 24 21.04 -21.78 7.36
N PRO A 25 20.50 -22.46 6.35
CA PRO A 25 20.84 -23.86 6.08
C PRO A 25 22.35 -23.93 5.86
N GLN A 26 23.05 -24.59 6.78
CA GLN A 26 24.51 -24.67 6.75
C GLN A 26 24.91 -25.50 5.53
N ALA A 27 25.44 -24.86 4.48
CA ALA A 27 26.01 -25.52 3.31
C ALA A 27 27.09 -26.57 3.68
N GLN A 28 27.60 -26.52 4.91
CA GLN A 28 28.61 -27.43 5.47
C GLN A 28 28.05 -28.79 5.92
N LEU A 29 26.74 -29.04 5.86
CA LEU A 29 26.15 -30.28 6.36
C LEU A 29 26.24 -31.47 5.40
N VAL A 30 26.54 -31.22 4.11
CA VAL A 30 26.66 -32.28 3.09
C VAL A 30 28.11 -32.41 2.62
N ALA A 31 28.61 -33.65 2.52
CA ALA A 31 29.92 -33.93 1.94
C ALA A 31 29.92 -33.66 0.42
N ASP A 32 30.86 -32.84 -0.06
CA ASP A 32 30.93 -32.27 -1.42
C ASP A 32 31.24 -33.28 -2.55
N GLU A 33 31.64 -34.51 -2.21
CA GLU A 33 32.14 -35.47 -3.19
C GLU A 33 31.04 -35.88 -4.20
N GLY A 34 31.22 -35.48 -5.45
CA GLY A 34 30.37 -35.85 -6.58
C GLY A 34 29.06 -35.06 -6.72
N LEU A 35 28.76 -34.11 -5.83
CA LEU A 35 27.51 -33.31 -5.88
C LEU A 35 27.34 -32.53 -7.19
N GLN A 36 28.42 -31.94 -7.71
CA GLN A 36 28.35 -31.15 -8.93
C GLN A 36 27.93 -31.98 -10.16
N GLY A 37 28.41 -33.23 -10.28
CA GLY A 37 27.97 -34.13 -11.34
C GLY A 37 26.49 -34.48 -11.26
N HIS A 38 25.95 -34.62 -10.04
CA HIS A 38 24.52 -34.82 -9.82
C HIS A 38 23.71 -33.57 -10.19
N VAL A 39 24.19 -32.37 -9.85
CA VAL A 39 23.55 -31.10 -10.25
C VAL A 39 23.48 -30.98 -11.77
N ASP A 40 24.57 -31.25 -12.48
CA ASP A 40 24.62 -31.18 -13.94
C ASP A 40 23.67 -32.19 -14.60
N TYR A 41 23.65 -33.43 -14.08
CA TYR A 41 22.72 -34.46 -14.52
C TYR A 41 21.26 -34.04 -14.32
N LEU A 42 20.91 -33.57 -13.12
CA LEU A 42 19.55 -33.15 -12.78
C LEU A 42 19.10 -31.96 -13.63
N ASN A 43 19.95 -30.97 -13.83
CA ASN A 43 19.67 -29.83 -14.71
C ASN A 43 19.45 -30.27 -16.17
N SER A 44 20.25 -31.22 -16.67
CA SER A 44 20.06 -31.78 -18.01
C SER A 44 18.71 -32.49 -18.13
N ARG A 45 18.35 -33.35 -17.17
CA ARG A 45 17.07 -34.07 -17.15
C ARG A 45 15.87 -33.14 -17.00
N LEU A 46 16.01 -32.08 -16.20
CA LEU A 46 14.98 -31.06 -16.01
C LEU A 46 14.67 -30.35 -17.34
N ARG A 47 15.70 -29.96 -18.11
CA ARG A 47 15.51 -29.36 -19.45
C ARG A 47 14.84 -30.31 -20.44
N LEU A 48 15.11 -31.61 -20.32
CA LEU A 48 14.51 -32.66 -21.15
C LEU A 48 13.12 -33.11 -20.67
N GLY A 49 12.63 -32.61 -19.54
CA GLY A 49 11.36 -33.05 -18.93
C GLY A 49 11.37 -34.50 -18.43
N GLN A 50 12.54 -35.05 -18.11
CA GLN A 50 12.73 -36.44 -17.71
C GLN A 50 12.64 -36.60 -16.18
N PHE A 51 11.49 -36.26 -15.61
CA PHE A 51 11.28 -36.22 -14.15
C PHE A 51 11.44 -37.58 -13.47
N ALA A 52 10.96 -38.67 -14.08
CA ALA A 52 11.16 -40.02 -13.55
C ALA A 52 12.64 -40.38 -13.38
N ALA A 53 13.50 -39.95 -14.32
CA ALA A 53 14.95 -40.19 -14.25
C ALA A 53 15.62 -39.31 -13.18
N MET A 54 15.03 -38.16 -12.84
CA MET A 54 15.47 -37.34 -11.71
C MET A 54 15.10 -38.02 -10.40
N ASP A 55 13.85 -38.48 -10.25
CA ASP A 55 13.38 -39.14 -9.04
C ASP A 55 14.18 -40.43 -8.77
N SER A 56 14.47 -41.24 -9.80
CA SER A 56 15.33 -42.43 -9.65
C SER A 56 16.72 -42.09 -9.12
N LEU A 57 17.34 -41.00 -9.57
CA LEU A 57 18.63 -40.57 -9.02
C LEU A 57 18.46 -40.14 -7.56
N LEU A 58 17.46 -39.30 -7.27
CA LEU A 58 17.23 -38.77 -5.94
C LEU A 58 16.95 -39.87 -4.90
N GLU A 59 16.36 -40.99 -5.29
CA GLU A 59 16.14 -42.17 -4.43
C GLU A 59 17.44 -42.91 -4.06
N THR A 60 18.48 -42.83 -4.89
CA THR A 60 19.78 -43.48 -4.61
C THR A 60 20.67 -42.68 -3.66
N LEU A 61 20.36 -41.40 -3.45
CA LEU A 61 21.18 -40.49 -2.66
C LEU A 61 20.90 -40.62 -1.16
N THR A 62 21.89 -40.22 -0.36
CA THR A 62 21.68 -40.05 1.08
C THR A 62 20.65 -38.96 1.34
N LEU A 63 19.91 -39.08 2.44
CA LEU A 63 18.83 -38.15 2.80
C LEU A 63 19.28 -36.68 2.73
N GLY A 64 20.48 -36.38 3.22
CA GLY A 64 20.99 -35.03 3.20
C GLY A 64 21.36 -34.49 1.81
N GLN A 65 22.01 -35.31 0.99
CA GLN A 65 22.33 -34.94 -0.40
C GLN A 65 21.06 -34.74 -1.23
N ARG A 66 20.05 -35.60 -1.04
CA ARG A 66 18.77 -35.51 -1.74
C ARG A 66 18.06 -34.19 -1.45
N GLU A 67 17.89 -33.82 -0.18
CA GLU A 67 17.17 -32.60 0.20
C GLU A 67 17.93 -31.34 -0.20
N PHE A 68 19.26 -31.35 -0.09
CA PHE A 68 20.12 -30.28 -0.59
C PHE A 68 19.95 -30.06 -2.10
N LEU A 69 20.04 -31.13 -2.90
CA LEU A 69 19.89 -31.03 -4.35
C LEU A 69 18.49 -30.59 -4.77
N LEU A 70 17.44 -31.09 -4.09
CA LEU A 70 16.07 -30.64 -4.33
C LEU A 70 15.92 -29.14 -4.04
N HIS A 71 16.45 -28.67 -2.91
CA HIS A 71 16.43 -27.26 -2.54
C HIS A 71 17.17 -26.41 -3.58
N GLN A 72 18.35 -26.85 -4.03
CA GLN A 72 19.13 -26.13 -5.05
C GLN A 72 18.40 -26.07 -6.40
N LEU A 73 17.83 -27.18 -6.87
CA LEU A 73 17.08 -27.23 -8.13
C LEU A 73 15.86 -26.30 -8.09
N LEU A 74 15.06 -26.37 -7.02
CA LEU A 74 13.86 -25.55 -6.87
C LEU A 74 14.19 -24.07 -6.71
N SER A 75 15.28 -23.74 -6.00
CA SER A 75 15.77 -22.37 -5.92
C SER A 75 16.15 -21.82 -7.31
N GLY A 76 16.76 -22.65 -8.17
CA GLY A 76 17.07 -22.29 -9.55
C GLY A 76 15.83 -22.06 -10.44
N LEU A 77 14.68 -22.63 -10.08
CA LEU A 77 13.43 -22.46 -10.84
C LEU A 77 12.66 -21.17 -10.50
N LYS A 78 13.04 -20.46 -9.43
CA LYS A 78 12.34 -19.23 -9.01
C LYS A 78 12.39 -18.11 -10.05
N SER A 79 13.42 -18.11 -10.90
CA SER A 79 13.58 -17.15 -12.01
C SER A 79 13.15 -17.71 -13.36
N ALA A 80 12.65 -18.96 -13.40
CA ALA A 80 12.19 -19.58 -14.63
C ALA A 80 10.83 -19.04 -15.04
N GLY A 81 10.61 -18.90 -16.36
CA GLY A 81 9.34 -18.49 -16.93
C GLY A 81 8.25 -19.55 -16.82
N ALA A 82 7.20 -19.41 -17.64
CA ALA A 82 6.03 -20.28 -17.61
C ALA A 82 6.40 -21.78 -17.70
N PRO A 83 5.89 -22.63 -16.79
CA PRO A 83 6.28 -24.03 -16.71
C PRO A 83 5.56 -24.89 -17.76
N THR A 84 6.17 -26.02 -18.12
CA THR A 84 5.45 -27.08 -18.82
C THR A 84 4.49 -27.81 -17.85
N PRO A 85 3.39 -28.42 -18.33
CA PRO A 85 2.45 -29.14 -17.46
C PRO A 85 3.11 -30.24 -16.63
N ALA A 86 4.10 -30.94 -17.21
CA ALA A 86 4.85 -32.00 -16.53
C ALA A 86 5.76 -31.44 -15.43
N LEU A 87 6.44 -30.32 -15.68
CA LEU A 87 7.26 -29.64 -14.67
C LEU A 87 6.40 -29.14 -13.51
N LEU A 88 5.26 -28.53 -13.82
CA LEU A 88 4.32 -28.04 -12.82
C LEU A 88 3.75 -29.17 -11.96
N ALA A 89 3.45 -30.34 -12.54
CA ALA A 89 3.04 -31.51 -11.78
C ALA A 89 4.16 -32.00 -10.84
N TRP A 90 5.39 -32.13 -11.34
CA TRP A 90 6.53 -32.57 -10.54
C TRP A 90 6.82 -31.61 -9.37
N VAL A 91 6.80 -30.29 -9.58
CA VAL A 91 7.00 -29.31 -8.50
C VAL A 91 5.87 -29.38 -7.47
N ARG A 92 4.62 -29.60 -7.88
CA ARG A 92 3.49 -29.82 -6.93
C ARG A 92 3.71 -31.05 -6.06
N GLU A 93 4.21 -32.14 -6.63
CA GLU A 93 4.56 -33.33 -5.85
C GLU A 93 5.65 -33.05 -4.83
N GLN A 94 6.68 -32.27 -5.18
CA GLN A 94 7.72 -31.89 -4.21
C GLN A 94 7.18 -30.94 -3.12
N ALA A 95 6.30 -29.99 -3.46
CA ALA A 95 5.67 -29.06 -2.51
C ALA A 95 4.77 -29.75 -1.45
N ALA A 96 4.24 -30.92 -1.80
CA ALA A 96 3.40 -31.74 -0.93
C ALA A 96 4.20 -32.64 0.03
N LYS A 97 5.50 -32.86 -0.22
CA LYS A 97 6.37 -33.65 0.65
C LYS A 97 6.82 -32.81 1.85
N ALA A 98 7.08 -33.47 2.98
CA ALA A 98 7.71 -32.84 4.14
C ALA A 98 9.22 -33.13 4.14
N PRO A 99 10.07 -32.13 4.43
CA PRO A 99 11.49 -32.38 4.69
C PRO A 99 11.67 -33.31 5.90
N LEU A 100 12.62 -34.23 5.80
CA LEU A 100 12.92 -35.24 6.80
C LEU A 100 14.23 -34.95 7.53
N TRP A 101 15.16 -34.18 6.92
CA TRP A 101 16.37 -33.80 7.61
C TRP A 101 16.12 -32.62 8.54
N LEU A 102 16.10 -32.87 9.85
CA LEU A 102 15.90 -31.83 10.85
C LEU A 102 17.20 -31.52 11.59
N VAL A 103 17.41 -30.23 11.86
CA VAL A 103 18.53 -29.69 12.64
C VAL A 103 17.97 -28.84 13.77
N GLU A 104 18.63 -28.91 14.93
CA GLU A 104 18.28 -28.09 16.08
C GLU A 104 18.75 -26.65 15.86
N GLY A 105 17.80 -25.71 15.90
CA GLY A 105 18.03 -24.28 15.84
C GLY A 105 17.46 -23.57 17.06
N LYS A 106 17.96 -22.38 17.35
CA LYS A 106 17.37 -21.50 18.37
C LYS A 106 16.60 -20.39 17.66
N VAL A 107 15.30 -20.27 17.93
CA VAL A 107 14.43 -19.21 17.41
C VAL A 107 13.75 -18.55 18.60
N ASP A 108 13.90 -17.22 18.72
CA ASP A 108 13.30 -16.41 19.79
C ASP A 108 13.58 -16.92 21.21
N GLY A 109 14.78 -17.47 21.44
CA GLY A 109 15.16 -18.02 22.74
C GLY A 109 14.83 -19.50 22.96
N PHE A 110 14.00 -20.12 22.10
CA PHE A 110 13.56 -21.51 22.21
C PHE A 110 14.32 -22.44 21.26
N LEU A 111 14.59 -23.66 21.72
CA LEU A 111 15.12 -24.73 20.86
C LEU A 111 13.99 -25.30 20.01
N VAL A 112 14.15 -25.23 18.69
CA VAL A 112 13.21 -25.74 17.71
C VAL A 112 13.92 -26.66 16.72
N GLN A 113 13.22 -27.68 16.24
CA GLN A 113 13.71 -28.51 15.13
C GLN A 113 13.22 -27.91 13.82
N LEU A 114 14.15 -27.57 12.95
CA LEU A 114 13.87 -26.96 11.64
C LEU A 114 14.46 -27.84 10.54
N PRO A 115 13.86 -27.84 9.34
CA PRO A 115 14.43 -28.56 8.21
C PRO A 115 15.81 -27.98 7.85
N ALA A 116 16.80 -28.86 7.65
CA ALA A 116 18.12 -28.49 7.18
C ALA A 116 18.05 -27.84 5.79
N TYR A 117 17.14 -28.32 4.94
CA TYR A 117 16.84 -27.75 3.63
C TYR A 117 15.32 -27.82 3.38
N ASP A 118 14.65 -26.67 3.39
CA ASP A 118 13.20 -26.62 3.17
C ASP A 118 12.84 -26.60 1.68
N PHE A 119 13.12 -27.71 0.99
CA PHE A 119 12.80 -27.84 -0.43
C PHE A 119 11.28 -27.73 -0.69
N ALA A 120 10.44 -28.11 0.27
CA ALA A 120 8.99 -28.04 0.13
C ALA A 120 8.50 -26.59 0.11
N ALA A 121 9.03 -25.73 0.98
CA ALA A 121 8.78 -24.30 0.92
C ALA A 121 9.28 -23.69 -0.40
N GLU A 122 10.46 -24.09 -0.86
CA GLU A 122 10.98 -23.60 -2.15
C GLU A 122 10.08 -23.98 -3.33
N ALA A 123 9.57 -25.20 -3.36
CA ALA A 123 8.60 -25.61 -4.37
C ALA A 123 7.32 -24.75 -4.32
N ARG A 124 6.81 -24.41 -3.14
CA ARG A 124 5.62 -23.54 -2.99
C ARG A 124 5.88 -22.12 -3.50
N LEU A 125 7.09 -21.57 -3.27
CA LEU A 125 7.48 -20.28 -3.81
C LEU A 125 7.59 -20.29 -5.34
N VAL A 126 8.10 -21.37 -5.92
CA VAL A 126 8.12 -21.54 -7.39
C VAL A 126 6.69 -21.60 -7.94
N LEU A 127 5.80 -22.35 -7.29
CA LEU A 127 4.40 -22.46 -7.72
C LEU A 127 3.66 -21.13 -7.63
N SER A 128 3.86 -20.34 -6.56
CA SER A 128 3.24 -19.02 -6.44
C SER A 128 3.76 -18.05 -7.49
N HIS A 129 5.05 -18.09 -7.81
CA HIS A 129 5.63 -17.29 -8.90
C HIS A 129 5.01 -17.64 -10.26
N TRP A 130 4.90 -18.93 -10.59
CA TRP A 130 4.28 -19.36 -11.84
C TRP A 130 2.79 -19.04 -11.92
N GLN A 131 2.08 -19.13 -10.80
CA GLN A 131 0.69 -18.69 -10.72
C GLN A 131 0.57 -17.18 -10.98
N GLN A 132 1.47 -16.38 -10.43
CA GLN A 132 1.54 -14.95 -10.71
C GLN A 132 1.80 -14.66 -12.19
N LEU A 133 2.73 -15.37 -12.84
CA LEU A 133 2.97 -15.24 -14.29
C LEU A 133 1.73 -15.61 -15.11
N ALA A 134 1.06 -16.72 -14.76
CA ALA A 134 -0.15 -17.16 -15.45
C ALA A 134 -1.28 -16.11 -15.35
N TRP A 135 -1.46 -15.46 -14.20
CA TRP A 135 -2.39 -14.34 -14.08
C TRP A 135 -1.96 -13.13 -14.91
N GLN A 136 -0.67 -12.79 -14.92
CA GLN A 136 -0.17 -11.67 -15.71
C GLN A 136 -0.45 -11.88 -17.21
N ASP A 137 -0.18 -13.08 -17.73
CA ASP A 137 -0.44 -13.43 -19.13
C ASP A 137 -1.94 -13.39 -19.46
N ASN A 138 -2.78 -13.94 -18.57
CA ASN A 138 -4.23 -13.90 -18.73
C ASN A 138 -4.75 -12.45 -18.75
N TYR A 139 -4.36 -11.62 -17.78
CA TYR A 139 -4.80 -10.23 -17.71
C TYR A 139 -4.32 -9.41 -18.91
N ARG A 140 -3.11 -9.65 -19.41
CA ARG A 140 -2.61 -9.02 -20.64
C ARG A 140 -3.54 -9.33 -21.82
N GLN A 141 -3.89 -10.60 -22.00
CA GLN A 141 -4.81 -11.01 -23.06
C GLN A 141 -6.20 -10.39 -22.90
N LEU A 142 -6.75 -10.37 -21.69
CA LEU A 142 -8.06 -9.75 -21.42
C LEU A 142 -8.06 -8.23 -21.66
N LEU A 143 -6.97 -7.55 -21.33
CA LEU A 143 -6.82 -6.10 -21.56
C LEU A 143 -6.69 -5.79 -23.06
N GLU A 144 -5.94 -6.60 -23.80
CA GLU A 144 -5.82 -6.50 -25.26
C GLU A 144 -7.17 -6.74 -25.95
N GLN A 145 -7.92 -7.75 -25.50
CA GLN A 145 -9.24 -8.11 -26.02
C GLN A 145 -10.37 -7.20 -25.50
N ASN A 146 -10.05 -6.22 -24.65
CA ASN A 146 -11.02 -5.29 -24.05
C ASN A 146 -12.12 -5.98 -23.21
N SER A 147 -11.85 -7.18 -22.72
CA SER A 147 -12.77 -8.07 -21.98
C SER A 147 -12.46 -8.17 -20.48
N PHE A 148 -11.44 -7.45 -20.00
CA PHE A 148 -11.09 -7.42 -18.58
C PHE A 148 -12.22 -6.87 -17.70
N ASP A 149 -12.55 -7.59 -16.62
CA ASP A 149 -13.58 -7.20 -15.65
C ASP A 149 -13.03 -7.21 -14.21
N PHE A 150 -12.98 -6.02 -13.61
CA PHE A 150 -12.53 -5.82 -12.23
C PHE A 150 -13.37 -6.59 -11.19
N LYS A 151 -14.64 -6.89 -11.47
CA LYS A 151 -15.50 -7.61 -10.52
C LYS A 151 -15.07 -9.05 -10.29
N GLN A 152 -14.39 -9.67 -11.27
CA GLN A 152 -13.88 -11.03 -11.14
C GLN A 152 -12.74 -11.11 -10.13
N LEU A 153 -12.01 -10.00 -9.94
CA LEU A 153 -10.93 -9.89 -8.98
C LEU A 153 -11.45 -9.46 -7.61
N TYR A 154 -12.19 -8.35 -7.55
CA TYR A 154 -12.55 -7.67 -6.31
C TYR A 154 -13.89 -8.14 -5.72
N TYR A 155 -14.05 -9.45 -5.53
CA TYR A 155 -15.17 -10.02 -4.77
C TYR A 155 -14.72 -10.39 -3.36
N SER A 156 -15.66 -10.32 -2.39
CA SER A 156 -15.35 -10.43 -0.96
C SER A 156 -14.78 -11.78 -0.49
N ARG A 157 -14.92 -12.84 -1.29
CA ARG A 157 -14.45 -14.20 -0.96
C ARG A 157 -13.13 -14.56 -1.66
N ASN A 158 -12.48 -13.61 -2.31
CA ASN A 158 -11.22 -13.88 -2.99
C ASN A 158 -10.08 -13.96 -1.97
N GLN A 159 -9.59 -15.17 -1.70
CA GLN A 159 -8.45 -15.39 -0.80
C GLN A 159 -7.12 -14.98 -1.43
N GLU A 160 -7.04 -14.99 -2.76
CA GLU A 160 -5.83 -14.69 -3.53
C GLU A 160 -5.79 -13.23 -4.01
N LEU A 161 -6.68 -12.38 -3.48
CA LEU A 161 -6.88 -11.00 -3.93
C LEU A 161 -5.57 -10.21 -3.98
N ALA A 162 -4.76 -10.28 -2.93
CA ALA A 162 -3.50 -9.55 -2.85
C ALA A 162 -2.51 -9.96 -3.97
N GLN A 163 -2.40 -11.26 -4.23
CA GLN A 163 -1.48 -11.78 -5.26
C GLN A 163 -1.99 -11.48 -6.67
N GLN A 164 -3.30 -11.64 -6.89
CA GLN A 164 -3.93 -11.30 -8.16
C GLN A 164 -3.89 -9.79 -8.45
N GLN A 165 -4.05 -8.94 -7.43
CA GLN A 165 -3.88 -7.51 -7.56
C GLN A 165 -2.44 -7.16 -7.90
N GLN A 166 -1.45 -7.76 -7.25
CA GLN A 166 -0.04 -7.55 -7.59
C GLN A 166 0.25 -7.95 -9.05
N ALA A 167 -0.32 -9.06 -9.52
CA ALA A 167 -0.22 -9.47 -10.92
C ALA A 167 -0.86 -8.44 -11.87
N LEU A 168 -2.05 -7.92 -11.52
CA LEU A 168 -2.72 -6.88 -12.31
C LEU A 168 -1.87 -5.60 -12.40
N LEU A 169 -1.37 -5.10 -11.27
CA LEU A 169 -0.53 -3.89 -11.24
C LEU A 169 0.72 -4.05 -12.12
N ALA A 170 1.40 -5.19 -12.02
CA ALA A 170 2.56 -5.51 -12.86
C ALA A 170 2.22 -5.51 -14.36
N VAL A 171 1.02 -6.00 -14.74
CA VAL A 171 0.58 -5.94 -16.14
C VAL A 171 0.30 -4.51 -16.57
N LEU A 172 -0.40 -3.72 -15.74
CA LEU A 172 -0.76 -2.34 -16.03
C LEU A 172 0.47 -1.46 -16.26
N ASP A 173 1.59 -1.70 -15.57
CA ASP A 173 2.84 -0.95 -15.77
C ASP A 173 3.39 -1.04 -17.20
N GLY A 174 3.13 -2.14 -17.91
CA GLY A 174 3.54 -2.35 -19.29
C GLY A 174 2.50 -1.95 -20.34
N GLN A 175 1.31 -1.49 -19.94
CA GLN A 175 0.23 -1.19 -20.88
C GLN A 175 0.34 0.21 -21.50
N PRO A 176 -0.09 0.40 -22.75
CA PRO A 176 -0.09 1.71 -23.38
C PRO A 176 -1.13 2.63 -22.72
N THR A 177 -0.84 3.94 -22.66
CA THR A 177 -1.72 4.97 -22.09
C THR A 177 -3.19 4.93 -22.54
N PRO A 178 -3.55 4.66 -23.82
CA PRO A 178 -4.95 4.53 -24.21
C PRO A 178 -5.68 3.38 -23.50
N VAL A 179 -5.02 2.24 -23.26
CA VAL A 179 -5.59 1.11 -22.52
C VAL A 179 -5.81 1.51 -21.06
N LEU A 180 -4.81 2.14 -20.44
CA LEU A 180 -4.91 2.62 -19.05
C LEU A 180 -6.05 3.62 -18.86
N ARG A 181 -6.22 4.59 -19.78
CA ARG A 181 -7.32 5.57 -19.71
C ARG A 181 -8.69 4.92 -19.87
N ARG A 182 -8.80 3.89 -20.71
CA ARG A 182 -10.04 3.13 -20.88
C ARG A 182 -10.40 2.38 -19.60
N GLU A 183 -9.44 1.68 -19.02
CA GLU A 183 -9.65 0.94 -17.76
C GLU A 183 -9.92 1.87 -16.57
N ALA A 184 -9.25 3.03 -16.50
CA ALA A 184 -9.55 4.08 -15.53
C ALA A 184 -11.04 4.50 -15.60
N LYS A 185 -11.55 4.85 -16.78
CA LYS A 185 -12.96 5.22 -16.97
C LYS A 185 -13.92 4.08 -16.61
N ARG A 186 -13.57 2.84 -16.97
CA ARG A 186 -14.35 1.66 -16.55
C ARG A 186 -14.41 1.54 -15.04
N LEU A 187 -13.28 1.63 -14.35
CA LEU A 187 -13.20 1.52 -12.90
C LEU A 187 -13.98 2.63 -12.18
N VAL A 188 -14.01 3.85 -12.73
CA VAL A 188 -14.82 4.97 -12.22
C VAL A 188 -16.32 4.67 -12.35
N SER A 189 -16.74 4.12 -13.50
CA SER A 189 -18.16 3.81 -13.75
C SER A 189 -18.69 2.66 -12.89
N LEU A 190 -17.80 1.81 -12.37
CA LEU A 190 -18.18 0.64 -11.59
C LEU A 190 -18.39 1.00 -10.11
N PRO A 191 -19.56 0.65 -9.52
CA PRO A 191 -19.81 0.76 -8.08
C PRO A 191 -19.11 -0.40 -7.35
N LEU A 192 -17.78 -0.37 -7.37
CA LEU A 192 -16.92 -1.40 -6.80
C LEU A 192 -16.17 -0.82 -5.61
N PHE A 193 -16.25 -1.53 -4.48
CA PHE A 193 -15.47 -1.25 -3.29
C PHE A 193 -14.10 -1.92 -3.42
N LEU A 194 -13.03 -1.14 -3.30
CA LEU A 194 -11.66 -1.65 -3.27
C LEU A 194 -11.20 -1.78 -1.82
N PRO A 195 -10.51 -2.87 -1.45
CA PRO A 195 -10.01 -3.08 -0.10
C PRO A 195 -8.86 -2.12 0.26
N ASP A 196 -8.10 -1.69 -0.75
CA ASP A 196 -7.00 -0.74 -0.66
C ASP A 196 -7.10 0.30 -1.79
N ASN A 197 -6.22 1.29 -1.74
CA ASN A 197 -6.19 2.39 -2.70
C ASN A 197 -5.08 2.25 -3.76
N GLN A 198 -4.32 1.15 -3.75
CA GLN A 198 -3.15 0.97 -4.61
C GLN A 198 -3.52 0.98 -6.10
N LEU A 199 -4.60 0.29 -6.48
CA LEU A 199 -5.07 0.27 -7.87
C LEU A 199 -5.46 1.67 -8.36
N LEU A 200 -6.14 2.46 -7.51
CA LEU A 200 -6.53 3.81 -7.88
C LEU A 200 -5.32 4.71 -8.06
N LEU A 201 -4.39 4.69 -7.09
CA LEU A 201 -3.16 5.48 -7.16
C LEU A 201 -2.36 5.12 -8.43
N HIS A 202 -2.19 3.83 -8.70
CA HIS A 202 -1.43 3.35 -9.87
C HIS A 202 -1.99 3.88 -11.19
N LEU A 203 -3.33 3.83 -11.34
CA LEU A 203 -3.98 4.38 -12.52
C LEU A 203 -3.96 5.92 -12.55
N ILE A 204 -4.09 6.58 -11.40
CA ILE A 204 -4.00 8.04 -11.27
C ILE A 204 -2.62 8.53 -11.75
N ASP A 205 -1.54 7.91 -11.30
CA ASP A 205 -0.17 8.31 -11.63
C ASP A 205 0.19 8.22 -13.12
N ARG A 206 -0.61 7.48 -13.89
CA ARG A 206 -0.44 7.28 -15.34
C ARG A 206 -1.47 8.02 -16.19
N THR A 207 -2.69 8.17 -15.68
CA THR A 207 -3.83 8.71 -16.46
C THR A 207 -4.25 10.10 -16.03
N GLY A 208 -4.11 10.43 -14.74
CA GLY A 208 -4.63 11.64 -14.12
C GLY A 208 -6.16 11.74 -14.14
N ASP A 209 -6.91 10.64 -14.30
CA ASP A 209 -8.38 10.72 -14.48
C ASP A 209 -9.08 11.33 -13.25
N PRO A 210 -9.92 12.38 -13.43
CA PRO A 210 -10.53 13.10 -12.30
C PRO A 210 -11.57 12.24 -11.56
N GLY A 211 -12.19 11.29 -12.24
CA GLY A 211 -13.14 10.37 -11.63
C GLY A 211 -12.47 9.42 -10.64
N LEU A 212 -11.21 9.04 -10.89
CA LEU A 212 -10.43 8.20 -9.97
C LEU A 212 -10.11 8.96 -8.69
N TYR A 213 -9.70 10.23 -8.77
CA TYR A 213 -9.48 11.07 -7.59
C TYR A 213 -10.75 11.19 -6.75
N GLN A 214 -11.89 11.48 -7.39
CA GLN A 214 -13.17 11.58 -6.66
C GLN A 214 -13.56 10.26 -5.98
N LYS A 215 -13.25 9.13 -6.60
CA LYS A 215 -13.49 7.80 -6.01
C LYS A 215 -12.57 7.56 -4.81
N LEU A 216 -11.29 7.90 -4.95
CA LEU A 216 -10.28 7.81 -3.90
C LEU A 216 -10.64 8.66 -2.67
N TRP A 217 -11.10 9.90 -2.85
CA TRP A 217 -11.48 10.78 -1.74
C TRP A 217 -12.65 10.26 -0.90
N ARG A 218 -13.48 9.39 -1.47
CA ARG A 218 -14.62 8.75 -0.77
C ARG A 218 -14.20 7.50 0.01
N GLN A 219 -12.98 6.99 -0.18
CA GLN A 219 -12.46 5.85 0.54
C GLN A 219 -11.73 6.28 1.82
N PRO A 220 -11.52 5.35 2.78
CA PRO A 220 -10.68 5.61 3.94
C PRO A 220 -9.28 6.07 3.48
N ALA A 221 -8.85 7.23 3.98
CA ALA A 221 -7.55 7.78 3.62
C ALA A 221 -6.41 6.99 4.27
N ASP A 222 -5.42 6.66 3.44
CA ASP A 222 -4.21 5.92 3.74
C ASP A 222 -2.98 6.61 3.12
N HIS A 223 -1.83 5.93 3.15
CA HIS A 223 -0.60 6.43 2.54
C HIS A 223 -0.76 6.70 1.04
N ASP A 224 -1.48 5.83 0.32
CA ASP A 224 -1.70 5.96 -1.12
C ASP A 224 -2.56 7.19 -1.47
N SER A 225 -3.55 7.50 -0.62
CA SER A 225 -4.36 8.71 -0.74
C SER A 225 -3.53 10.00 -0.60
N LEU A 226 -2.55 9.99 0.30
CA LEU A 226 -1.61 11.11 0.46
C LEU A 226 -0.65 11.22 -0.73
N ALA A 227 -0.18 10.09 -1.26
CA ALA A 227 0.64 10.08 -2.48
C ALA A 227 -0.15 10.64 -3.68
N ALA A 228 -1.43 10.28 -3.80
CA ALA A 228 -2.30 10.79 -4.85
C ALA A 228 -2.48 12.31 -4.78
N LEU A 229 -2.57 12.91 -3.58
CA LEU A 229 -2.64 14.38 -3.45
C LEU A 229 -1.47 15.08 -4.17
N HIS A 230 -0.24 14.60 -3.93
CA HIS A 230 0.95 15.16 -4.59
C HIS A 230 0.94 15.00 -6.10
N SER A 231 0.28 13.96 -6.63
CA SER A 231 0.15 13.74 -8.08
C SER A 231 -0.76 14.77 -8.79
N ILE A 232 -1.63 15.49 -8.07
CA ILE A 232 -2.61 16.43 -8.67
C ILE A 232 -1.90 17.52 -9.49
N THR A 233 -0.84 18.12 -8.95
CA THR A 233 -0.12 19.23 -9.60
C THR A 233 0.64 18.82 -10.86
N ARG A 234 0.84 17.51 -11.05
CA ARG A 234 1.42 16.95 -12.28
C ARG A 234 0.46 17.02 -13.45
N PHE A 235 -0.84 16.82 -13.21
CA PHE A 235 -1.86 16.72 -14.26
C PHE A 235 -2.76 17.96 -14.35
N TYR A 236 -2.98 18.67 -13.25
CA TYR A 236 -3.90 19.79 -13.13
C TYR A 236 -3.17 21.05 -12.68
N ARG A 237 -3.64 22.22 -13.15
CA ARG A 237 -3.10 23.53 -12.77
C ARG A 237 -4.24 24.54 -12.58
N GLY A 238 -3.99 25.55 -11.76
CA GLY A 238 -4.94 26.62 -11.51
C GLY A 238 -6.25 26.09 -10.90
N GLN A 239 -7.37 26.45 -11.52
CA GLN A 239 -8.72 26.18 -11.02
C GLN A 239 -9.04 24.69 -10.84
N GLU A 240 -8.66 23.85 -11.79
CA GLU A 240 -8.96 22.41 -11.74
C GLU A 240 -8.21 21.73 -10.60
N ALA A 241 -6.96 22.14 -10.36
CA ALA A 241 -6.16 21.65 -9.24
C ALA A 241 -6.75 22.10 -7.90
N SER A 242 -7.19 23.36 -7.79
CA SER A 242 -7.84 23.84 -6.57
C SER A 242 -9.14 23.09 -6.29
N ASP A 243 -9.97 22.82 -7.30
CA ASP A 243 -11.24 22.11 -7.11
C ASP A 243 -11.02 20.67 -6.65
N MET A 244 -9.97 20.00 -7.14
CA MET A 244 -9.58 18.67 -6.68
C MET A 244 -9.05 18.67 -5.23
N LEU A 245 -8.25 19.66 -4.84
CA LEU A 245 -7.76 19.80 -3.48
C LEU A 245 -8.89 20.15 -2.49
N ILE A 246 -9.83 21.00 -2.89
CA ILE A 246 -11.06 21.30 -2.13
C ILE A 246 -11.95 20.05 -2.00
N ALA A 247 -12.02 19.21 -3.03
CA ALA A 247 -12.75 17.95 -2.93
C ALA A 247 -12.08 16.98 -1.95
N ALA A 248 -10.74 16.90 -1.96
CA ALA A 248 -9.98 16.06 -1.07
C ALA A 248 -10.06 16.52 0.39
N SER A 249 -10.17 17.83 0.65
CA SER A 249 -10.24 18.37 2.01
C SER A 249 -11.53 17.99 2.76
N ARG A 250 -12.54 17.45 2.06
CA ARG A 250 -13.74 16.88 2.68
C ARG A 250 -13.47 15.59 3.45
N ASN A 251 -12.33 14.96 3.23
CA ASN A 251 -11.88 13.79 3.98
C ASN A 251 -11.01 14.27 5.15
N ASP A 252 -11.44 14.00 6.38
CA ASP A 252 -10.81 14.55 7.61
C ASP A 252 -9.30 14.33 7.68
N ARG A 253 -8.83 13.16 7.19
CA ARG A 253 -7.41 12.80 7.19
C ARG A 253 -6.60 13.49 6.10
N LEU A 254 -7.24 13.89 5.01
CA LEU A 254 -6.59 14.58 3.88
C LEU A 254 -6.72 16.08 3.96
N MET A 255 -7.54 16.61 4.87
CA MET A 255 -7.83 18.03 4.98
C MET A 255 -6.58 18.89 5.18
N ILE A 256 -5.75 18.60 6.19
CA ILE A 256 -4.54 19.40 6.46
C ILE A 256 -3.55 19.31 5.28
N PRO A 257 -3.18 18.10 4.77
CA PRO A 257 -2.33 18.00 3.59
C PRO A 257 -2.88 18.72 2.35
N ALA A 258 -4.18 18.61 2.08
CA ALA A 258 -4.82 19.25 0.94
C ALA A 258 -4.82 20.77 1.05
N LEU A 259 -5.08 21.33 2.24
CA LEU A 259 -5.02 22.77 2.48
C LEU A 259 -3.60 23.31 2.31
N HIS A 260 -2.60 22.60 2.83
CA HIS A 260 -1.19 22.96 2.67
C HIS A 260 -0.76 22.93 1.19
N GLN A 261 -1.19 21.93 0.42
CA GLN A 261 -0.90 21.87 -1.00
C GLN A 261 -1.67 22.95 -1.80
N LEU A 262 -2.89 23.29 -1.37
CA LEU A 262 -3.68 24.35 -1.98
C LEU A 262 -3.03 25.72 -1.76
N SER A 263 -2.46 25.98 -0.59
CA SER A 263 -1.69 27.21 -0.32
C SER A 263 -0.40 27.30 -1.15
N GLN A 264 0.14 26.18 -1.64
CA GLN A 264 1.34 26.18 -2.50
C GLN A 264 1.02 26.41 -3.98
N LEU A 265 -0.25 26.44 -4.38
CA LEU A 265 -0.63 26.74 -5.76
C LEU A 265 -0.37 28.22 -6.07
N SER A 266 0.50 28.48 -7.04
CA SER A 266 0.76 29.82 -7.58
C SER A 266 0.51 29.82 -9.09
N PRO A 267 -0.35 30.71 -9.63
CA PRO A 267 -1.21 31.67 -8.94
C PRO A 267 -2.41 31.00 -8.23
N LEU A 268 -2.85 31.59 -7.10
CA LEU A 268 -3.94 31.05 -6.30
C LEU A 268 -5.33 31.43 -6.89
N PRO A 269 -6.15 30.47 -7.33
CA PRO A 269 -7.46 30.76 -7.94
C PRO A 269 -8.45 31.39 -6.97
N ASP A 270 -9.38 32.20 -7.47
CA ASP A 270 -10.36 32.92 -6.64
C ASP A 270 -11.23 31.98 -5.78
N THR A 271 -11.56 30.78 -6.27
CA THR A 271 -12.33 29.79 -5.48
C THR A 271 -11.53 29.23 -4.32
N ALA A 272 -10.23 29.01 -4.52
CA ALA A 272 -9.30 28.55 -3.50
C ALA A 272 -9.18 29.58 -2.38
N GLN A 273 -9.09 30.87 -2.75
CA GLN A 273 -9.09 31.99 -1.81
C GLN A 273 -10.38 32.03 -0.97
N GLN A 274 -11.54 31.97 -1.62
CA GLN A 274 -12.84 31.96 -0.94
C GLN A 274 -12.99 30.77 0.01
N TYR A 275 -12.50 29.59 -0.40
CA TYR A 275 -12.54 28.38 0.40
C TYR A 275 -11.64 28.49 1.64
N LEU A 276 -10.39 28.94 1.49
CA LEU A 276 -9.49 29.17 2.61
C LEU A 276 -10.06 30.20 3.60
N LEU A 277 -10.63 31.29 3.11
CA LEU A 277 -11.29 32.29 3.95
C LEU A 277 -12.53 31.76 4.67
N ALA A 278 -13.24 30.79 4.10
CA ALA A 278 -14.38 30.13 4.74
C ALA A 278 -13.91 29.15 5.83
N GLU A 279 -12.86 28.37 5.57
CA GLU A 279 -12.26 27.47 6.55
C GLU A 279 -11.59 28.22 7.72
N LEU A 280 -11.05 29.42 7.47
CA LEU A 280 -10.53 30.33 8.51
C LEU A 280 -11.60 30.68 9.55
N GLY A 281 -12.85 30.86 9.11
CA GLY A 281 -13.98 31.20 9.97
C GLY A 281 -14.42 30.06 10.90
N LYS A 282 -13.89 28.84 10.73
CA LYS A 282 -14.22 27.69 11.58
C LYS A 282 -13.24 27.60 12.76
N HIS A 283 -13.79 27.51 13.97
CA HIS A 283 -13.02 27.49 15.22
C HIS A 283 -11.97 26.37 15.32
N GLN A 284 -12.17 25.25 14.63
CA GLN A 284 -11.29 24.08 14.71
C GLN A 284 -10.00 24.22 13.90
N TYR A 285 -10.00 25.02 12.83
CA TYR A 285 -8.90 25.07 11.85
C TYR A 285 -8.45 26.48 11.49
N GLY A 286 -9.11 27.52 12.01
CA GLY A 286 -8.78 28.92 11.73
C GLY A 286 -7.34 29.30 12.06
N GLY A 287 -6.78 28.77 13.17
CA GLY A 287 -5.38 29.02 13.52
C GLY A 287 -4.36 28.40 12.54
N LEU A 288 -4.66 27.21 12.01
CA LEU A 288 -3.80 26.54 11.02
C LEU A 288 -3.87 27.23 9.66
N VAL A 289 -5.08 27.58 9.20
CA VAL A 289 -5.26 28.30 7.94
C VAL A 289 -4.64 29.71 8.01
N ALA A 290 -4.72 30.38 9.17
CA ALA A 290 -4.03 31.66 9.38
C ALA A 290 -2.50 31.51 9.28
N GLY A 291 -1.93 30.45 9.87
CA GLY A 291 -0.50 30.15 9.76
C GLY A 291 -0.05 29.86 8.32
N LEU A 292 -0.85 29.11 7.56
CA LEU A 292 -0.59 28.84 6.14
C LEU A 292 -0.66 30.12 5.30
N LEU A 293 -1.65 30.97 5.54
CA LEU A 293 -1.81 32.26 4.84
C LEU A 293 -0.70 33.27 5.18
N LEU A 294 -0.13 33.22 6.39
CA LEU A 294 1.01 34.05 6.79
C LEU A 294 2.33 33.61 6.14
N GLN A 295 2.47 32.33 5.80
CA GLN A 295 3.63 31.81 5.06
C GLN A 295 3.55 32.12 3.55
N MET A 296 2.34 32.40 3.05
CA MET A 296 2.13 32.85 1.69
C MET A 296 2.39 34.36 1.62
N ASP A 297 3.44 34.77 0.91
CA ASP A 297 3.84 36.16 0.67
C ASP A 297 2.88 36.89 -0.32
N GLU A 298 1.58 36.74 -0.13
CA GLU A 298 0.50 37.32 -0.93
C GLU A 298 -0.16 38.49 -0.16
N PRO A 299 0.33 39.74 -0.33
CA PRO A 299 -0.10 40.89 0.48
C PRO A 299 -1.59 41.23 0.36
N ARG A 300 -2.24 40.81 -0.74
CA ARG A 300 -3.68 41.00 -0.95
C ARG A 300 -4.53 40.11 -0.04
N LEU A 301 -4.09 38.88 0.20
CA LEU A 301 -4.79 37.94 1.08
C LEU A 301 -4.61 38.31 2.55
N LEU A 302 -3.41 38.78 2.93
CA LEU A 302 -3.14 39.31 4.27
C LEU A 302 -4.01 40.53 4.59
N ALA A 303 -4.20 41.45 3.64
CA ALA A 303 -5.09 42.60 3.80
C ALA A 303 -6.55 42.19 4.00
N GLN A 304 -7.05 41.21 3.22
CA GLN A 304 -8.42 40.69 3.38
C GLN A 304 -8.62 39.92 4.69
N LEU A 305 -7.57 39.23 5.15
CA LEU A 305 -7.55 38.52 6.43
C LEU A 305 -7.60 39.50 7.61
N ALA A 306 -6.79 40.56 7.57
CA ALA A 306 -6.80 41.62 8.57
C ALA A 306 -8.16 42.34 8.66
N ASP A 307 -8.78 42.64 7.52
CA ASP A 307 -10.09 43.30 7.44
C ASP A 307 -11.23 42.39 7.96
N ARG A 308 -11.17 41.07 7.74
CA ARG A 308 -12.16 40.15 8.33
C ARG A 308 -11.95 39.87 9.81
N LEU A 309 -10.72 39.72 10.28
CA LEU A 309 -10.43 39.55 11.71
C LEU A 309 -10.90 40.78 12.49
N THR A 310 -10.62 42.00 12.01
CA THR A 310 -11.12 43.23 12.64
C THR A 310 -12.65 43.32 12.65
N ARG A 311 -13.34 42.90 11.57
CA ARG A 311 -14.82 42.83 11.56
C ARG A 311 -15.38 41.74 12.48
N GLN A 312 -14.70 40.62 12.66
CA GLN A 312 -15.12 39.53 13.55
C GLN A 312 -14.91 39.92 15.02
N GLU A 313 -13.80 40.56 15.35
CA GLU A 313 -13.56 41.17 16.67
C GLU A 313 -14.60 42.24 17.00
N GLN A 314 -14.97 43.10 16.05
CA GLN A 314 -16.05 44.08 16.24
C GLN A 314 -17.41 43.42 16.52
N ARG A 315 -17.72 42.29 15.87
CA ARG A 315 -18.95 41.52 16.15
C ARG A 315 -18.94 40.85 17.53
N HIS A 316 -17.79 40.37 18.00
CA HIS A 316 -17.65 39.81 19.34
C HIS A 316 -17.61 40.88 20.43
N GLY A 317 -17.01 42.05 20.15
CA GLY A 317 -17.04 43.22 21.05
C GLY A 317 -18.45 43.78 21.24
N LEU A 318 -19.29 43.75 20.20
CA LEU A 318 -20.70 44.17 20.29
C LEU A 318 -21.60 43.14 21.00
N ALA A 319 -21.27 41.84 20.97
CA ALA A 319 -22.05 40.80 21.66
C ALA A 319 -21.78 40.76 23.18
N VAL A 320 -20.63 41.25 23.65
CA VAL A 320 -20.27 41.32 25.08
C VAL A 320 -20.73 42.64 25.72
N MET A 321 -21.18 43.62 24.93
CA MET A 321 -21.67 44.92 25.40
C MET A 321 -23.19 45.10 25.24
N LEU A 322 -23.98 44.09 25.61
CA LEU A 322 -25.36 44.33 26.07
C LEU A 322 -25.34 44.35 27.60
N PRO A 323 -25.39 45.53 28.25
CA PRO A 323 -25.59 45.58 29.69
C PRO A 323 -26.99 45.05 30.01
N ASP A 324 -27.06 44.08 30.92
CA ASP A 324 -28.29 43.73 31.65
C ASP A 324 -28.87 45.02 32.23
N THR A 325 -29.91 45.55 31.60
CA THR A 325 -30.75 46.56 32.24
C THR A 325 -31.55 45.86 33.32
N GLY A 326 -30.96 45.80 34.51
CA GLY A 326 -31.60 45.35 35.73
C GLY A 326 -32.92 46.09 35.95
N THR A 327 -34.00 45.31 35.94
CA THR A 327 -35.33 45.71 36.36
C THR A 327 -35.32 46.07 37.85
N LEU A 328 -35.57 47.35 38.16
CA LEU A 328 -36.15 47.77 39.43
C LEU A 328 -37.60 48.18 39.13
N ASP A 329 -38.57 47.42 39.64
CA ASP A 329 -39.48 48.01 40.62
C ASP A 329 -40.31 46.98 41.37
N THR A 330 -40.29 47.13 42.69
CA THR A 330 -41.18 46.50 43.67
C THR A 330 -42.57 47.15 43.55
N ARG A 331 -43.71 46.47 43.77
CA ARG A 331 -44.39 46.26 45.08
C ARG A 331 -45.84 45.69 44.83
N PRO A 332 -46.66 45.36 45.85
CA PRO A 332 -47.04 43.96 46.17
C PRO A 332 -48.56 43.67 46.20
N GLY A 333 -48.91 42.41 46.46
CA GLY A 333 -50.12 42.03 47.22
C GLY A 333 -51.27 41.42 46.42
N LEU A 334 -51.45 40.10 46.53
CA LEU A 334 -52.44 39.46 47.41
C LEU A 334 -52.12 37.97 47.58
#